data_AF-A0A2D4MD18-F1
#
_entry.id   AF-A0A2D4MD18-F1
#
_cell.length_a   1.000
_cell.length_b   1.000
_cell.length_c   1.000
_cell.angle_alpha   90.00
_cell.angle_beta   90.00
_cell.angle_gamma   90.00
#
_symmetry.space_group_name_H-M   'P 1'
#
loop_
_entity.id
_entity.type
_entity.pdbx_description
1 polymer ?
#
loop_
_entity_poly.entity_id
_entity_poly.type
_entity_poly.pdbx_seq_one_letter_code
_entity_poly.pdbx_strand_id
1 'polypeptide(L)'
;NMKHKDERMKIMNEILNGIKILKFFAWELSFQKQVEKIRAWELKGLLYFFHLQSFGIFIFSCAPILVSVATFAVYVMVDEDNILDAQKAFTSIALFNILRFPLGMFPLTLSAMVQVKVSTDRLERYLGSEDLNTSAI
;
A
#
# COMPACT_ATOMS: atom_id res chain seq x y z
N ASN A 1 -2.26 4.23 -9.85
CA ASN A 1 -3.59 4.48 -9.26
C ASN A 1 -3.96 5.95 -9.15
N MET A 2 -3.12 6.83 -8.59
CA MET A 2 -3.53 8.24 -8.38
C MET A 2 -3.79 9.00 -9.69
N LYS A 3 -2.97 8.82 -10.74
CA LYS A 3 -3.13 9.52 -12.03
C LYS A 3 -4.54 9.39 -12.66
N HIS A 4 -5.11 8.19 -12.72
CA HIS A 4 -6.46 7.99 -13.30
C HIS A 4 -7.57 8.51 -12.39
N LYS A 5 -7.38 8.43 -11.07
CA LYS A 5 -8.29 9.03 -10.09
C LYS A 5 -8.30 10.56 -10.22
N ASP A 6 -7.13 11.18 -10.38
CA ASP A 6 -6.98 12.63 -10.56
C ASP A 6 -7.59 13.08 -11.89
N GLU A 7 -7.37 12.32 -12.97
CA GLU A 7 -7.97 12.56 -14.28
C GLU A 7 -9.50 12.50 -14.23
N ARG A 8 -10.06 11.48 -13.56
CA ARG A 8 -11.51 11.38 -13.32
C ARG A 8 -12.02 12.57 -12.53
N MET A 9 -11.32 12.96 -11.46
CA MET A 9 -11.72 14.09 -10.62
C MET A 9 -11.72 15.40 -11.41
N LYS A 10 -10.72 15.61 -12.26
CA LYS A 10 -10.63 16.78 -13.14
C LYS A 10 -11.83 16.86 -14.09
N ILE A 11 -12.15 15.79 -14.81
CA ILE A 11 -13.28 15.77 -15.75
C ILE A 11 -14.62 15.93 -15.03
N MET A 12 -14.78 15.31 -13.86
CA MET A 12 -15.97 15.51 -13.04
C MET A 12 -16.15 16.98 -12.63
N ASN A 13 -15.08 17.68 -12.27
CA ASN A 13 -15.13 19.11 -11.98
C ASN A 13 -15.53 19.93 -13.23
N GLU A 14 -15.01 19.59 -14.41
CA GLU A 14 -15.39 20.26 -15.67
C GLU A 14 -16.88 20.06 -16.00
N ILE A 15 -17.40 18.83 -15.83
CA ILE A 15 -18.82 18.50 -16.02
C ILE A 15 -19.72 19.30 -15.07
N LEU A 16 -19.36 19.38 -13.78
CA LEU A 16 -20.15 20.07 -12.77
C LEU A 16 -20.19 21.58 -13.01
N ASN A 17 -19.05 22.19 -13.36
CA ASN A 17 -19.00 23.61 -13.71
C ASN A 17 -19.79 23.92 -15.01
N GLY A 18 -19.82 22.98 -15.97
CA GLY A 18 -20.49 23.13 -17.27
C GLY A 18 -21.90 22.55 -17.41
N ILE A 19 -22.54 22.10 -16.31
CA ILE A 19 -23.70 21.19 -16.38
C ILE A 19 -24.90 21.75 -17.19
N LYS A 20 -25.15 23.07 -17.14
CA LYS A 20 -26.25 23.69 -17.88
C LYS A 20 -26.07 23.55 -19.39
N ILE A 21 -24.84 23.74 -19.90
CA ILE A 21 -24.51 23.63 -21.32
C ILE A 21 -24.65 22.18 -21.77
N LEU A 22 -24.12 21.24 -20.98
CA LEU A 22 -24.22 19.81 -21.30
C LEU A 22 -25.67 19.36 -21.46
N LYS A 23 -26.57 19.79 -20.56
CA LYS A 23 -27.99 19.46 -20.65
C LYS A 23 -28.70 20.14 -21.82
N PHE A 24 -28.34 21.39 -22.14
CA PHE A 24 -28.93 22.11 -23.26
C PHE A 24 -28.68 21.42 -24.60
N PHE A 25 -27.48 20.83 -24.77
CA PHE A 25 -27.09 20.10 -25.97
C PHE A 25 -27.30 18.58 -25.90
N ALA A 26 -27.91 18.06 -24.83
CA ALA A 26 -28.09 16.62 -24.58
C ALA A 26 -26.78 15.80 -24.68
N TRP A 27 -25.66 16.38 -24.21
CA TRP A 27 -24.33 15.76 -24.27
C TRP A 27 -24.01 14.84 -23.09
N GLU A 28 -24.94 14.64 -22.15
CA GLU A 28 -24.72 13.84 -20.93
C GLU A 28 -24.20 12.43 -21.23
N LEU A 29 -24.77 11.75 -22.24
CA LEU A 29 -24.38 10.38 -22.59
C LEU A 29 -22.94 10.30 -23.13
N SER A 30 -22.48 11.34 -23.82
CA SER A 30 -21.10 11.39 -24.35
C SER A 30 -20.08 11.53 -23.22
N PHE A 31 -20.32 12.49 -22.32
CA PHE A 31 -19.47 12.70 -21.14
C PHE A 31 -19.52 11.52 -20.17
N GLN A 32 -20.68 10.88 -20.01
CA GLN A 32 -20.79 9.66 -19.22
C GLN A 32 -19.86 8.56 -19.74
N LYS A 33 -19.89 8.28 -21.06
CA LYS A 33 -19.00 7.28 -21.69
C LYS A 33 -17.52 7.61 -21.48
N GLN A 34 -17.15 8.89 -21.50
CA GLN A 34 -15.78 9.32 -21.24
C GLN A 34 -15.35 9.02 -19.80
N VAL A 35 -16.20 9.33 -18.81
CA VAL A 35 -15.94 9.03 -17.40
C VAL A 35 -15.87 7.52 -17.15
N GLU A 36 -16.77 6.75 -17.75
CA GLU A 36 -16.79 5.28 -17.67
C GLU A 36 -15.50 4.65 -18.23
N LYS A 37 -15.00 5.17 -19.35
CA LYS A 37 -13.72 4.73 -19.93
C LYS A 37 -12.57 4.92 -18.95
N ILE A 38 -12.49 6.06 -18.27
CA ILE A 38 -11.45 6.35 -17.26
C ILE A 38 -11.63 5.45 -16.04
N ARG A 39 -12.88 5.25 -15.59
CA ARG A 39 -13.21 4.36 -14.47
C ARG A 39 -12.81 2.91 -14.74
N ALA A 40 -12.94 2.42 -15.98
CA ALA A 40 -12.49 1.08 -16.34
C ALA A 40 -10.97 0.89 -16.13
N TRP A 41 -10.16 1.90 -16.48
CA TRP A 41 -8.72 1.89 -16.23
C TRP A 41 -8.38 1.96 -14.74
N GLU A 42 -9.07 2.81 -13.99
CA GLU A 42 -8.94 2.91 -12.53
C GLU A 42 -9.24 1.56 -11.85
N LEU A 43 -10.35 0.91 -12.22
CA LEU A 43 -10.75 -0.39 -11.68
C LEU A 43 -9.75 -1.49 -12.03
N LYS A 44 -9.21 -1.51 -13.25
CA LYS A 44 -8.16 -2.46 -13.63
C LYS A 44 -6.91 -2.31 -12.75
N GLY A 45 -6.48 -1.08 -12.51
CA GLY A 45 -5.36 -0.79 -11.62
C GLY A 45 -5.65 -1.15 -10.15
N LEU A 46 -6.87 -0.91 -9.69
CA LEU A 46 -7.32 -1.25 -8.35
C LEU A 46 -7.39 -2.77 -8.14
N LEU A 47 -7.89 -3.51 -9.13
CA LEU A 47 -7.95 -4.97 -9.09
C LEU A 47 -6.54 -5.57 -9.00
N TYR A 48 -5.61 -5.08 -9.82
CA TYR A 48 -4.21 -5.51 -9.75
C TYR A 48 -3.59 -5.23 -8.37
N PHE A 49 -3.87 -4.07 -7.79
CA PHE A 49 -3.42 -3.73 -6.43
C PHE A 49 -4.01 -4.68 -5.38
N PHE A 50 -5.31 -4.99 -5.45
CA PHE A 50 -5.94 -5.94 -4.52
C PHE A 50 -5.38 -7.35 -4.67
N HIS A 51 -5.04 -7.79 -5.89
CA HIS A 51 -4.37 -9.07 -6.11
C HIS A 51 -3.01 -9.11 -5.41
N LEU A 52 -2.20 -8.06 -5.56
CA LEU A 52 -0.90 -7.97 -4.89
C LEU A 52 -1.04 -7.94 -3.37
N GLN A 53 -2.00 -7.16 -2.86
CA GLN A 53 -2.27 -7.07 -1.43
C GLN A 53 -2.73 -8.42 -0.86
N SER A 54 -3.67 -9.09 -1.53
CA SER A 54 -4.18 -10.40 -1.12
C SER A 54 -3.07 -11.45 -1.10
N PHE A 55 -2.21 -11.45 -2.11
CA PHE A 55 -1.04 -12.33 -2.16
C PHE A 55 -0.06 -12.05 -1.02
N GLY A 56 0.19 -10.78 -0.71
CA GLY A 56 1.00 -10.38 0.46
C GLY A 56 0.41 -10.91 1.77
N ILE A 57 -0.88 -10.70 2.01
CA ILE A 57 -1.59 -11.19 3.21
C ILE A 57 -1.52 -12.72 3.30
N PHE A 58 -1.68 -13.40 2.17
CA PHE A 58 -1.56 -14.86 2.09
C PHE A 58 -0.17 -15.34 2.52
N ILE A 59 0.91 -14.78 1.95
CA ILE A 59 2.29 -15.11 2.35
C ILE A 59 2.50 -14.85 3.83
N PHE A 60 2.11 -13.68 4.34
CA PHE A 60 2.27 -13.36 5.76
C PHE A 60 1.48 -14.30 6.68
N SER A 61 0.34 -14.82 6.22
CA SER A 61 -0.49 -15.78 6.96
C SER A 61 0.07 -17.19 6.95
N CYS A 62 0.66 -17.62 5.84
CA CYS A 62 1.31 -18.92 5.70
C CYS A 62 2.73 -18.96 6.26
N ALA A 63 3.42 -17.82 6.35
CA ALA A 63 4.80 -17.71 6.83
C ALA A 63 5.08 -18.46 8.16
N PRO A 64 4.32 -18.28 9.26
CA PRO A 64 4.61 -18.98 10.51
C PRO A 64 4.45 -20.51 10.39
N ILE A 65 3.52 -20.97 9.56
CA ILE A 65 3.32 -22.40 9.32
C ILE A 65 4.52 -22.95 8.54
N LEU A 66 4.92 -22.28 7.46
CA LEU A 66 6.06 -22.69 6.65
C LEU A 66 7.37 -22.68 7.44
N VAL A 67 7.60 -21.65 8.26
CA VAL A 67 8.78 -21.55 9.13
C VAL A 67 8.79 -22.67 10.17
N SER A 68 7.64 -22.95 10.81
CA SER A 68 7.55 -24.02 11.80
C SER A 68 7.83 -25.40 11.17
N VAL A 69 7.20 -25.70 10.04
CA VAL A 69 7.40 -26.96 9.31
C VAL A 69 8.84 -27.11 8.86
N ALA A 70 9.43 -26.06 8.25
CA ALA A 70 10.82 -26.10 7.81
C ALA A 70 11.79 -26.30 8.98
N THR A 71 11.58 -25.60 10.10
CA THR A 71 12.44 -25.71 11.28
C THR A 71 12.36 -27.11 11.90
N PHE A 72 11.14 -27.64 12.09
CA PHE A 72 10.98 -28.99 12.66
C PHE A 72 11.46 -30.08 11.72
N ALA A 73 11.25 -29.95 10.41
CA ALA A 73 11.78 -30.88 9.42
C ALA A 73 13.30 -30.95 9.47
N VAL A 74 13.98 -29.80 9.48
CA VAL A 74 15.45 -29.75 9.61
C VAL A 74 15.90 -30.30 10.97
N TYR A 75 15.22 -29.95 12.05
CA TYR A 75 15.57 -30.39 13.41
C TYR A 75 15.59 -31.93 13.55
N VAL A 76 14.61 -32.62 12.96
CA VAL A 76 14.52 -34.10 12.98
C VAL A 76 15.45 -34.75 11.95
N MET A 77 15.73 -34.09 10.82
CA MET A 77 16.61 -34.65 9.77
C MET A 77 18.10 -34.58 10.10
N VAL A 78 18.53 -33.63 10.93
CA VAL A 78 19.96 -33.41 11.20
C VAL A 78 20.56 -34.46 12.13
N ASP A 79 19.80 -34.94 13.11
CA ASP A 79 20.28 -35.91 14.09
C ASP A 79 19.13 -36.85 14.50
N GLU A 80 19.39 -38.15 14.54
CA GLU A 80 18.40 -39.16 14.95
C GLU A 80 18.09 -39.06 16.45
N ASP A 81 19.00 -38.50 17.25
CA ASP A 81 18.82 -38.28 18.69
C ASP A 81 17.93 -37.05 19.01
N ASN A 82 17.59 -36.23 18.00
CA ASN A 82 16.76 -35.05 18.17
C ASN A 82 15.27 -35.39 18.26
N ILE A 83 14.80 -35.71 19.47
CA ILE A 83 13.38 -35.95 19.73
C ILE A 83 12.62 -34.61 19.82
N LEU A 84 11.67 -34.44 18.90
CA LEU A 84 10.72 -33.33 18.90
C LEU A 84 9.61 -33.60 19.93
N ASP A 85 9.83 -33.15 21.16
CA ASP A 85 8.83 -33.21 22.22
C ASP A 85 7.79 -32.07 22.11
N ALA A 86 6.58 -32.31 22.63
CA ALA A 86 5.47 -31.36 22.63
C ALA A 86 5.87 -30.02 23.28
N GLN A 87 6.64 -30.06 24.37
CA GLN A 87 7.14 -28.84 25.02
C GLN A 87 7.97 -27.99 24.05
N LYS A 88 8.95 -28.59 23.36
CA LYS A 88 9.82 -27.89 22.39
C LYS A 88 9.01 -27.34 21.22
N ALA A 89 8.06 -28.13 20.70
CA ALA A 89 7.23 -27.74 19.57
C ALA A 89 6.32 -26.55 19.91
N PHE A 90 5.57 -26.61 21.01
CA PHE A 90 4.65 -25.53 21.41
C PHE A 90 5.40 -24.25 21.79
N THR A 91 6.53 -24.36 22.52
CA THR A 91 7.36 -23.19 22.85
C THR A 91 7.92 -22.52 21.60
N SER A 92 8.39 -23.29 20.61
CA SER A 92 8.93 -22.75 19.35
C SER A 92 7.86 -22.04 18.52
N ILE A 93 6.67 -22.64 18.40
CA ILE A 93 5.53 -22.02 17.69
C ILE A 93 5.13 -20.69 18.34
N ALA A 94 5.10 -20.64 19.68
CA ALA A 94 4.80 -19.42 20.42
C ALA A 94 5.83 -18.31 20.13
N LEU A 95 7.12 -18.65 20.10
CA LEU A 95 8.19 -17.71 19.76
C LEU A 95 8.07 -17.19 18.31
N PHE A 96 7.78 -18.07 17.35
CA PHE A 96 7.56 -17.66 15.95
C PHE A 96 6.36 -16.69 15.81
N ASN A 97 5.29 -16.91 16.58
CA ASN A 97 4.13 -16.02 16.57
C ASN A 97 4.47 -14.62 17.12
N ILE A 98 5.27 -14.54 18.18
CA ILE A 98 5.73 -13.25 18.74
C ILE A 98 6.62 -12.51 17.73
N LEU A 99 7.50 -13.23 17.02
CA LEU A 99 8.43 -12.66 16.05
C LEU A 99 7.74 -12.09 14.79
N ARG A 100 6.51 -12.55 14.48
CA ARG A 100 5.75 -12.12 13.30
C ARG A 100 5.49 -10.62 13.28
N PHE A 101 5.16 -10.03 14.44
CA PHE A 101 4.82 -8.62 14.53
C PHE A 101 6.02 -7.70 14.25
N PRO A 102 7.19 -7.86 14.91
CA PRO A 102 8.38 -7.10 14.58
C PRO A 102 8.82 -7.25 13.12
N LEU A 103 8.78 -8.46 12.55
CA LEU A 103 9.16 -8.70 11.15
C LEU A 103 8.22 -8.00 10.15
N GLY A 104 6.92 -7.94 10.46
CA GLY A 104 5.95 -7.22 9.64
C GLY A 104 6.08 -5.69 9.76
N MET A 105 6.43 -5.18 10.94
CA MET A 105 6.61 -3.75 11.16
C MET A 105 7.93 -3.21 10.59
N PHE A 106 8.98 -4.03 10.53
CA PHE A 106 10.32 -3.59 10.15
C PHE A 106 10.38 -2.92 8.75
N PRO A 107 9.76 -3.46 7.68
CA PRO A 107 9.72 -2.78 6.38
C PRO A 107 8.91 -1.47 6.42
N LEU A 108 7.85 -1.43 7.24
CA LEU A 108 7.00 -0.24 7.38
C LEU A 108 7.76 0.90 8.05
N THR A 109 8.50 0.62 9.12
CA THR A 109 9.32 1.62 9.81
C THR A 109 10.46 2.11 8.93
N LEU A 110 11.12 1.23 8.17
CA LEU A 110 12.14 1.63 7.20
C LEU A 110 11.57 2.56 6.12
N SER A 111 10.40 2.22 5.58
CA SER A 111 9.70 3.05 4.60
C SER A 111 9.33 4.41 5.19
N ALA A 112 8.85 4.44 6.44
CA ALA A 112 8.54 5.67 7.16
C ALA A 112 9.79 6.54 7.37
N MET A 113 10.93 5.95 7.73
CA MET A 113 12.19 6.70 7.86
C MET A 113 12.60 7.38 6.56
N VAL A 114 12.46 6.70 5.42
CA VAL A 114 12.72 7.30 4.10
C VAL A 114 11.75 8.45 3.81
N GLN A 115 10.46 8.27 4.11
CA GLN A 115 9.46 9.34 3.93
C GLN A 115 9.72 10.54 4.85
N VAL A 116 10.14 10.31 6.09
CA VAL A 116 10.53 11.36 7.04
C VAL A 116 11.70 12.14 6.46
N LYS A 117 12.76 11.47 6.00
CA LYS A 117 13.93 12.13 5.39
C LYS A 117 13.53 13.08 4.26
N VAL A 118 12.75 12.60 3.29
CA VAL A 118 12.31 13.43 2.15
C VAL A 118 11.37 14.56 2.60
N SER A 119 10.56 14.32 3.64
CA SER A 119 9.66 15.35 4.18
C SER A 119 10.40 16.45 4.91
N THR A 120 11.42 16.10 5.70
CA THR A 120 12.29 17.06 6.39
C THR A 120 13.07 17.91 5.40
N ASP A 121 13.62 17.32 4.35
CA ASP A 121 14.35 18.04 3.28
C ASP A 121 13.46 19.12 2.60
N ARG A 122 12.19 18.77 2.32
CA ARG A 122 11.23 19.75 1.79
C ARG A 122 10.90 20.85 2.80
N LEU A 123 10.77 20.51 4.07
CA LEU A 123 10.47 21.47 5.13
C LEU A 123 11.63 22.46 5.31
N GLU A 124 12.86 21.97 5.33
CA GLU A 124 14.07 22.78 5.41
C GLU A 124 14.17 23.75 4.23
N ARG A 125 13.91 23.27 3.01
CA ARG A 125 13.89 24.12 1.81
C ARG A 125 12.81 25.22 1.87
N TYR A 126 11.64 24.92 2.43
CA TYR A 126 10.56 25.90 2.56
C TYR A 126 10.84 26.92 3.66
N LEU A 127 11.34 26.48 4.82
CA LEU A 127 11.67 27.38 5.93
C LEU A 127 12.91 28.22 5.66
N GLY A 128 13.83 27.75 4.81
CA GLY A 128 15.02 28.48 4.38
C GLY A 128 14.83 29.33 3.11
N SER A 129 13.64 29.36 2.51
CA SER A 129 13.38 30.23 1.35
C SER A 129 13.24 31.69 1.80
N GLU A 130 13.67 32.64 0.97
CA GLU A 130 13.53 34.06 1.25
C GLU A 130 12.07 34.42 1.54
N ASP A 131 11.84 35.13 2.65
CA ASP A 131 10.53 35.67 2.99
C ASP A 131 10.10 36.72 1.93
N LEU A 132 8.79 36.75 1.64
CA LEU A 132 8.20 37.76 0.76
C LEU A 132 8.56 39.16 1.27
N ASN A 133 9.32 39.89 0.45
CA ASN A 133 9.79 41.23 0.78
C ASN A 133 8.58 42.16 0.96
N THR A 134 8.22 42.43 2.23
CA THR A 134 7.04 43.23 2.61
C THR A 134 7.26 44.74 2.38
N SER A 135 8.43 45.12 1.85
CA SER A 135 8.79 46.50 1.50
C SER A 135 8.30 46.97 0.13
N ALA A 136 7.52 46.15 -0.58
CA ALA A 136 6.91 46.47 -1.88
C ALA A 136 5.38 46.70 -1.79
N ILE A 137 4.90 47.27 -0.69
CA ILE A 137 3.54 47.81 -0.54
C ILE A 137 3.63 49.31 -0.24
#